data_AF-A0A812WLG4-F1
#
_entry.id   AF-A0A812WLG4-F1
#
_cell.length_a   1.000
_cell.length_b   1.000
_cell.length_c   1.000
_cell.angle_alpha   90.00
_cell.angle_beta   90.00
_cell.angle_gamma   90.00
#
_symmetry.space_group_name_H-M   'P 1'
#
loop_
_entity.id
_entity.type
_entity.pdbx_description
1 polymer ?
#
loop_
_entity_poly.entity_id
_entity_poly.type
_entity_poly.pdbx_seq_one_letter_code
_entity_poly.pdbx_strand_id
1 'polypeptide(L)'
;VTVERANKLRDADWAPGGGSSDPYCVVAVRGKGKSSFKTKVVQNNRDPVWNHTAKINDMHDGDELCFEILDHDVVGKHDSLGIASIGWEELQEDGAQSFLLPLESTGKKKANKDSVISVKVTVAKRKLEMGNTLTTHLEGMYKLQVNIISARNLRNADHFMGGGSSDPYCKCYVKGTGKTQYTTRTINDKTSPEWNEQLVVPDFYKDDKLMFEIYDKDVGKKDDFLGKAEIPFSQVAAH
;
A
#
# COMPACT_ATOMS: atom_id res chain seq x y z
N VAL A 1 3.16 -18.47 -3.33
CA VAL A 1 3.69 -19.43 -2.34
C VAL A 1 2.90 -20.71 -2.46
N THR A 2 3.57 -21.85 -2.53
CA THR A 2 2.97 -23.19 -2.53
C THR A 2 3.47 -23.94 -1.30
N VAL A 3 2.54 -24.34 -0.43
CA VAL A 3 2.82 -25.23 0.70
C VAL A 3 2.57 -26.65 0.21
N GLU A 4 3.63 -27.44 0.04
CA GLU A 4 3.54 -28.76 -0.59
C GLU A 4 3.18 -29.82 0.46
N ARG A 5 3.99 -29.95 1.50
CA ARG A 5 3.85 -30.98 2.54
C ARG A 5 4.63 -30.65 3.81
N ALA A 6 4.33 -31.36 4.89
CA ALA A 6 5.22 -31.48 6.04
C ALA A 6 5.49 -32.95 6.33
N ASN A 7 6.55 -33.23 7.09
CA ASN A 7 6.95 -34.58 7.43
C ASN A 7 7.27 -34.72 8.92
N LYS A 8 7.00 -35.91 9.46
CA LYS A 8 7.32 -36.32 10.84
C LYS A 8 6.81 -35.38 11.94
N LEU A 9 5.63 -34.77 11.76
CA LEU A 9 5.01 -33.93 12.78
C LEU A 9 4.82 -34.70 14.10
N ARG A 10 4.88 -34.00 15.24
CA ARG A 10 4.56 -34.62 16.53
C ARG A 10 3.07 -34.91 16.62
N ASP A 11 2.72 -35.84 17.50
CA ASP A 11 1.34 -36.00 17.94
C ASP A 11 0.96 -34.86 18.91
N ALA A 12 -0.19 -34.25 18.70
CA ALA A 12 -0.76 -33.28 19.64
C ALA A 12 -2.14 -33.68 20.18
N ASP A 13 -2.79 -34.69 19.58
CA ASP A 13 -3.97 -35.34 20.15
C ASP A 13 -3.59 -36.17 21.38
N TRP A 14 -3.96 -35.67 22.55
CA TRP A 14 -3.56 -36.25 23.85
C TRP A 14 -4.62 -37.17 24.46
N ALA A 15 -5.72 -37.45 23.75
CA ALA A 15 -6.80 -38.30 24.27
C ALA A 15 -6.53 -39.80 24.03
N PRO A 16 -6.83 -40.70 24.99
CA PRO A 16 -6.77 -42.14 24.78
C PRO A 16 -7.77 -42.56 23.69
N GLY A 17 -7.27 -43.07 22.56
CA GLY A 17 -8.07 -43.36 21.36
C GLY A 17 -8.27 -42.15 20.42
N GLY A 18 -7.67 -41.01 20.76
CA GLY A 18 -7.50 -39.88 19.86
C GLY A 18 -6.63 -40.28 18.68
N GLY A 19 -6.98 -39.77 17.51
CA GLY A 19 -6.25 -40.06 16.29
C GLY A 19 -4.90 -39.36 16.26
N SER A 20 -4.38 -39.13 15.07
CA SER A 20 -3.16 -38.35 14.90
C SER A 20 -3.54 -36.88 14.71
N SER A 21 -2.59 -35.96 14.91
CA SER A 21 -2.80 -34.54 14.58
C SER A 21 -3.46 -34.31 13.22
N ASP A 22 -4.28 -33.27 13.17
CA ASP A 22 -5.05 -32.73 12.05
C ASP A 22 -4.38 -31.43 11.52
N PRO A 23 -3.21 -31.50 10.88
CA PRO A 23 -2.42 -30.31 10.62
C PRO A 23 -2.98 -29.44 9.49
N TYR A 24 -2.86 -28.12 9.68
CA TYR A 24 -2.91 -27.11 8.63
C TYR A 24 -1.76 -26.12 8.81
N CYS A 25 -1.39 -25.44 7.73
CA CYS A 25 -0.33 -24.45 7.75
C CYS A 25 -0.92 -23.05 7.58
N VAL A 26 -0.51 -22.13 8.44
CA VAL A 26 -0.72 -20.69 8.30
C VAL A 26 0.55 -20.08 7.74
N VAL A 27 0.41 -19.34 6.65
CA VAL A 27 1.51 -18.60 6.01
C VAL A 27 1.23 -17.13 6.18
N ALA A 28 2.19 -16.37 6.70
CA ALA A 28 2.03 -14.93 6.92
C ALA A 28 3.37 -14.19 6.79
N VAL A 29 3.34 -12.93 6.35
CA VAL A 29 4.49 -12.04 6.54
C VAL A 29 4.54 -11.61 8.00
N ARG A 30 5.70 -11.75 8.65
CA ARG A 30 5.88 -11.48 10.08
C ARG A 30 5.40 -10.07 10.44
N GLY A 31 4.53 -9.98 11.45
CA GLY A 31 3.96 -8.69 11.90
C GLY A 31 2.88 -8.09 10.97
N LYS A 32 2.58 -8.71 9.81
CA LYS A 32 1.62 -8.21 8.82
C LYS A 32 0.46 -9.19 8.65
N GLY A 33 -0.41 -9.28 9.65
CA GLY A 33 -1.51 -10.26 9.69
C GLY A 33 -2.48 -10.24 8.50
N LYS A 34 -2.60 -9.11 7.78
CA LYS A 34 -3.41 -8.99 6.55
C LYS A 34 -2.78 -9.72 5.34
N SER A 35 -1.48 -9.95 5.36
CA SER A 35 -0.73 -10.65 4.33
C SER A 35 -0.54 -12.11 4.73
N SER A 36 -1.64 -12.84 4.78
CA SER A 36 -1.66 -14.23 5.24
C SER A 36 -2.69 -15.10 4.50
N PHE A 37 -2.47 -16.41 4.52
CA PHE A 37 -3.45 -17.42 4.13
C PHE A 37 -3.25 -18.69 4.97
N LYS A 38 -4.21 -19.62 4.89
CA LYS A 38 -4.10 -20.94 5.51
C LYS A 38 -4.42 -22.06 4.55
N THR A 39 -3.77 -23.20 4.70
CA THR A 39 -4.09 -24.41 3.94
C THR A 39 -5.38 -25.07 4.46
N LYS A 40 -5.84 -26.11 3.76
CA LYS A 40 -6.88 -27.01 4.28
C LYS A 40 -6.30 -27.87 5.40
N VAL A 41 -7.17 -28.25 6.33
CA VAL A 41 -6.86 -29.27 7.35
C VAL A 41 -6.75 -30.63 6.68
N VAL A 42 -5.69 -31.38 7.00
CA VAL A 42 -5.57 -32.81 6.66
C VAL A 42 -5.80 -33.58 7.93
N GLN A 43 -6.79 -34.47 7.95
CA GLN A 43 -7.13 -35.20 9.16
C GLN A 43 -6.16 -36.36 9.42
N ASN A 44 -5.80 -36.57 10.69
CA ASN A 44 -5.09 -37.75 11.18
C ASN A 44 -3.80 -38.08 10.42
N ASN A 45 -2.93 -37.08 10.21
CA ASN A 45 -1.76 -37.24 9.37
C ASN A 45 -0.54 -36.44 9.84
N ARG A 46 0.58 -37.13 10.13
CA ARG A 46 1.86 -36.51 10.53
C ARG A 46 2.79 -36.20 9.36
N ASP A 47 2.41 -36.61 8.16
CA ASP A 47 3.09 -36.37 6.90
C ASP A 47 2.10 -35.76 5.88
N PRO A 48 1.42 -34.64 6.22
CA PRO A 48 0.35 -34.08 5.40
C PRO A 48 0.88 -33.57 4.07
N VAL A 49 0.10 -33.78 3.00
CA VAL A 49 0.33 -33.19 1.68
C VAL A 49 -0.82 -32.24 1.38
N TRP A 50 -0.51 -30.94 1.24
CA TRP A 50 -1.50 -29.91 0.96
C TRP A 50 -1.52 -29.47 -0.51
N ASN A 51 -0.34 -29.35 -1.14
CA ASN A 51 -0.18 -28.77 -2.47
C ASN A 51 -1.00 -27.49 -2.67
N HIS A 52 -1.04 -26.64 -1.65
CA HIS A 52 -1.88 -25.46 -1.62
C HIS A 52 -1.08 -24.24 -2.09
N THR A 53 -1.54 -23.60 -3.17
CA THR A 53 -0.92 -22.40 -3.71
C THR A 53 -1.78 -21.17 -3.45
N ALA A 54 -1.18 -20.15 -2.87
CA ALA A 54 -1.80 -18.84 -2.68
C ALA A 54 -0.77 -17.70 -2.87
N LYS A 55 -1.29 -16.51 -3.16
CA LYS A 55 -0.47 -15.29 -3.25
C LYS A 55 -0.31 -14.67 -1.87
N ILE A 56 0.90 -14.23 -1.56
CA ILE A 56 1.22 -13.38 -0.42
C ILE A 56 1.61 -12.03 -1.00
N ASN A 57 1.00 -10.96 -0.50
CA ASN A 57 1.27 -9.58 -0.91
C ASN A 57 2.04 -8.87 0.22
N ASP A 58 2.60 -7.70 -0.10
CA ASP A 58 3.19 -6.77 0.87
C ASP A 58 4.43 -7.28 1.64
N MET A 59 5.20 -8.19 1.02
CA MET A 59 6.55 -8.57 1.46
C MET A 59 7.59 -7.60 0.84
N HIS A 60 8.49 -7.09 1.67
CA HIS A 60 9.49 -6.05 1.40
C HIS A 60 10.85 -6.45 1.97
N ASP A 61 11.86 -5.60 1.72
CA ASP A 61 13.20 -5.74 2.27
C ASP A 61 13.20 -5.86 3.79
N GLY A 62 13.91 -6.86 4.32
CA GLY A 62 13.94 -7.19 5.75
C GLY A 62 12.70 -7.88 6.33
N ASP A 63 11.67 -8.17 5.52
CA ASP A 63 10.52 -8.97 5.98
C ASP A 63 10.86 -10.47 6.04
N GLU A 64 10.10 -11.21 6.85
CA GLU A 64 10.18 -12.67 6.94
C GLU A 64 8.84 -13.31 6.55
N LEU A 65 8.89 -14.35 5.73
CA LEU A 65 7.73 -15.19 5.43
C LEU A 65 7.68 -16.35 6.42
N CYS A 66 6.71 -16.33 7.32
CA CYS A 66 6.53 -17.33 8.35
C CYS A 66 5.55 -18.43 7.93
N PHE A 67 5.87 -19.66 8.31
CA PHE A 67 5.05 -20.85 8.14
C PHE A 67 4.85 -21.47 9.52
N GLU A 68 3.62 -21.42 10.04
CA GLU A 68 3.27 -22.07 11.29
C GLU A 68 2.35 -23.25 10.99
N ILE A 69 2.69 -24.44 11.48
CA ILE A 69 1.83 -25.61 11.39
C ILE A 69 1.09 -25.75 12.70
N LEU A 70 -0.24 -25.81 12.62
CA LEU A 70 -1.16 -25.89 13.76
C LEU A 70 -1.96 -27.18 13.66
N ASP A 71 -2.29 -27.74 14.82
CA ASP A 71 -3.23 -28.84 14.95
C ASP A 71 -4.68 -28.31 15.04
N HIS A 72 -5.56 -28.82 14.19
CA HIS A 72 -6.97 -28.41 14.20
C HIS A 72 -7.77 -29.14 15.29
N ASP A 73 -7.69 -28.64 16.51
CA ASP A 73 -8.56 -29.11 17.59
C ASP A 73 -10.02 -28.63 17.41
N VAL A 74 -10.97 -29.56 17.51
CA VAL A 74 -12.42 -29.26 17.49
C VAL A 74 -12.85 -28.47 18.75
N VAL A 75 -12.11 -28.60 19.86
CA VAL A 75 -12.34 -27.90 21.12
C VAL A 75 -11.00 -27.50 21.75
N GLY A 76 -10.67 -26.21 21.75
CA GLY A 76 -9.45 -25.69 22.39
C GLY A 76 -8.72 -24.61 21.59
N LYS A 77 -7.55 -24.19 22.08
CA LYS A 77 -6.62 -23.37 21.29
C LYS A 77 -5.77 -24.31 20.44
N HIS A 78 -5.76 -24.09 19.12
CA HIS A 78 -4.96 -24.86 18.18
C HIS A 78 -3.49 -24.96 18.64
N ASP A 79 -3.02 -26.19 18.73
CA ASP A 79 -1.70 -26.54 19.23
C ASP A 79 -0.65 -26.31 18.12
N SER A 80 0.37 -25.49 18.37
CA SER A 80 1.46 -25.30 17.41
C SER A 80 2.32 -26.58 17.33
N LEU A 81 2.52 -27.07 16.10
CA LEU A 81 3.32 -28.24 15.76
C LEU A 81 4.73 -27.85 15.31
N GLY A 82 4.94 -26.58 15.00
CA GLY A 82 6.23 -25.97 14.75
C GLY A 82 6.15 -24.77 13.80
N ILE A 83 7.20 -23.97 13.78
CA ILE A 83 7.34 -22.79 12.93
C ILE A 83 8.60 -22.88 12.08
N ALA A 84 8.53 -22.37 10.85
CA ALA A 84 9.68 -22.07 10.04
C ALA A 84 9.53 -20.68 9.42
N SER A 85 10.63 -20.08 9.01
CA SER A 85 10.63 -18.79 8.30
C SER A 85 11.64 -18.80 7.17
N ILE A 86 11.36 -18.00 6.15
CA ILE A 86 12.31 -17.65 5.09
C ILE A 86 12.48 -16.13 5.14
N GLY A 87 13.72 -15.66 5.25
CA GLY A 87 14.04 -14.23 5.17
C GLY A 87 13.86 -13.72 3.73
N TRP A 88 13.53 -12.43 3.58
CA TRP A 88 13.47 -11.78 2.27
C TRP A 88 14.73 -11.99 1.42
N GLU A 89 15.88 -12.04 2.07
CA GLU A 89 17.22 -12.16 1.52
C GLU A 89 17.44 -13.52 0.85
N GLU A 90 16.73 -14.56 1.31
CA GLU A 90 16.70 -15.89 0.70
C GLU A 90 15.74 -15.97 -0.48
N LEU A 91 14.87 -14.97 -0.68
CA LEU A 91 13.86 -14.90 -1.74
C LEU A 91 14.29 -13.98 -2.89
N GLN A 92 15.57 -13.67 -3.02
CA GLN A 92 16.06 -12.71 -4.01
C GLN A 92 16.19 -13.29 -5.44
N GLU A 93 16.12 -14.60 -5.64
CA GLU A 93 16.18 -15.20 -6.98
C GLU A 93 14.82 -15.12 -7.70
N ASP A 94 14.85 -14.74 -8.98
CA ASP A 94 13.64 -14.73 -9.81
C ASP A 94 13.22 -16.16 -10.18
N GLY A 95 11.91 -16.40 -10.24
CA GLY A 95 11.34 -17.71 -10.55
C GLY A 95 11.02 -18.54 -9.30
N ALA A 96 10.92 -19.86 -9.51
CA ALA A 96 10.48 -20.79 -8.49
C ALA A 96 11.68 -21.39 -7.74
N GLN A 97 11.67 -21.22 -6.42
CA GLN A 97 12.64 -21.75 -5.49
C GLN A 97 11.96 -22.76 -4.56
N SER A 98 12.63 -23.86 -4.23
CA SER A 98 12.10 -24.90 -3.35
C SER A 98 12.90 -24.96 -2.06
N PHE A 99 12.21 -24.96 -0.92
CA PHE A 99 12.80 -24.93 0.40
C PHE A 99 12.31 -26.14 1.20
N LEU A 100 13.24 -26.76 1.93
CA LEU A 100 12.95 -27.78 2.93
C LEU A 100 13.39 -27.25 4.28
N LEU A 101 12.45 -26.70 5.04
CA LEU A 101 12.74 -25.94 6.25
C LEU A 101 12.52 -26.81 7.48
N PRO A 102 13.48 -26.91 8.42
CA PRO A 102 13.25 -27.54 9.71
C PRO A 102 12.23 -26.72 10.52
N LEU A 103 11.35 -27.41 11.24
CA LEU A 103 10.40 -26.76 12.13
C LEU A 103 11.00 -26.54 13.51
N GLU A 104 10.99 -25.28 13.94
CA GLU A 104 11.38 -24.87 15.27
C GLU A 104 10.21 -24.96 16.26
N SER A 105 10.55 -25.12 17.54
CA SER A 105 9.56 -25.22 18.61
C SER A 105 9.02 -23.85 19.00
N THR A 106 7.70 -23.75 19.17
CA THR A 106 7.05 -22.55 19.71
C THR A 106 6.56 -22.81 21.13
N GLY A 107 7.01 -21.99 22.08
CA GLY A 107 6.60 -22.10 23.48
C GLY A 107 7.07 -23.36 24.21
N LYS A 108 6.19 -23.97 25.01
CA LYS A 108 6.54 -25.05 25.96
C LYS A 108 6.56 -26.45 25.34
N LYS A 109 5.78 -26.68 24.27
CA LYS A 109 5.70 -27.98 23.59
C LYS A 109 6.74 -27.99 22.46
N LYS A 110 7.65 -28.96 22.48
CA LYS A 110 8.71 -29.05 21.48
C LYS A 110 8.18 -29.66 20.19
N ALA A 111 8.51 -29.04 19.05
CA ALA A 111 8.40 -29.67 17.75
C ALA A 111 9.26 -30.95 17.70
N ASN A 112 8.91 -31.89 16.83
CA ASN A 112 9.80 -33.01 16.56
C ASN A 112 11.04 -32.48 15.82
N LYS A 113 12.24 -32.85 16.30
CA LYS A 113 13.53 -32.38 15.76
C LYS A 113 13.75 -32.75 14.28
N ASP A 114 13.06 -33.77 13.80
CA ASP A 114 13.12 -34.22 12.42
C ASP A 114 12.00 -33.63 11.56
N SER A 115 11.12 -32.79 12.14
CA SER A 115 10.02 -32.17 11.42
C SER A 115 10.55 -31.17 10.40
N VAL A 116 10.05 -31.28 9.18
CA VAL A 116 10.35 -30.35 8.09
C VAL A 116 9.09 -29.96 7.35
N ILE A 117 9.08 -28.77 6.75
CA ILE A 117 8.07 -28.31 5.80
C ILE A 117 8.72 -28.11 4.42
N SER A 118 8.09 -28.67 3.39
CA SER A 118 8.46 -28.49 1.97
C SER A 118 7.59 -27.39 1.38
N VAL A 119 8.22 -26.31 0.92
CA VAL A 119 7.52 -25.18 0.30
C VAL A 119 8.20 -24.79 -1.00
N LYS A 120 7.40 -24.30 -1.94
CA LYS A 120 7.88 -23.70 -3.17
C LYS A 120 7.46 -22.25 -3.21
N VAL A 121 8.43 -21.34 -3.24
CA VAL A 121 8.19 -19.91 -3.35
C VAL A 121 8.54 -19.49 -4.76
N THR A 122 7.53 -19.03 -5.51
CA THR A 122 7.74 -18.38 -6.79
C THR A 122 7.77 -16.88 -6.57
N VAL A 123 8.97 -16.31 -6.68
CA VAL A 123 9.17 -14.88 -6.70
C VAL A 123 9.14 -14.50 -8.17
N ALA A 124 8.01 -13.97 -8.61
CA ALA A 124 8.05 -13.18 -9.81
C ALA A 124 8.66 -11.85 -9.39
N LYS A 125 9.97 -11.65 -9.63
CA LYS A 125 10.43 -10.27 -9.71
C LYS A 125 9.50 -9.64 -10.72
N ARG A 126 8.92 -8.50 -10.35
CA ARG A 126 8.33 -7.66 -11.38
C ARG A 126 9.48 -7.45 -12.35
N LYS A 127 9.42 -8.10 -13.51
CA LYS A 127 10.31 -7.79 -14.61
C LYS A 127 9.92 -6.36 -14.92
N LEU A 128 10.59 -5.41 -14.28
CA LEU A 128 10.80 -4.13 -14.86
C LEU A 128 11.52 -4.52 -16.14
N GLU A 129 10.80 -4.50 -17.25
CA GLU A 129 11.47 -4.31 -18.51
C GLU A 129 12.37 -3.11 -18.27
N MET A 130 13.68 -3.39 -18.20
CA MET A 130 14.69 -2.35 -18.13
C MET A 130 14.56 -1.59 -19.45
N GLY A 131 13.73 -0.57 -19.41
CA GLY A 131 13.37 0.27 -20.54
C GLY A 131 12.37 1.37 -20.18
N ASN A 132 11.40 1.15 -19.28
CA ASN A 132 10.18 1.97 -19.39
C ASN A 132 9.29 2.08 -18.13
N THR A 133 9.79 1.97 -16.90
CA THR A 133 8.95 2.28 -15.70
C THR A 133 9.60 3.22 -14.69
N LEU A 134 10.88 3.04 -14.34
CA LEU A 134 11.63 4.05 -13.58
C LEU A 134 12.08 5.21 -14.48
N THR A 135 12.42 4.90 -15.74
CA THR A 135 12.51 5.92 -16.78
C THR A 135 11.16 6.58 -16.95
N THR A 136 10.02 5.91 -17.15
CA THR A 136 8.73 6.62 -17.36
C THR A 136 8.16 7.34 -16.12
N HIS A 137 8.58 7.00 -14.89
CA HIS A 137 8.27 7.83 -13.72
C HIS A 137 9.18 9.06 -13.60
N LEU A 138 10.33 9.10 -14.28
CA LEU A 138 11.21 10.28 -14.40
C LEU A 138 11.08 10.98 -15.79
N GLU A 139 10.66 10.25 -16.82
CA GLU A 139 10.37 10.60 -18.21
C GLU A 139 8.85 10.70 -18.32
N GLY A 140 8.35 11.90 -18.07
CA GLY A 140 6.93 12.13 -17.83
C GLY A 140 6.68 12.86 -16.52
N MET A 141 7.72 13.03 -15.68
CA MET A 141 7.76 14.11 -14.71
C MET A 141 8.10 15.42 -15.41
N TYR A 142 7.20 16.37 -15.29
CA TYR A 142 7.35 17.71 -15.79
C TYR A 142 7.47 18.66 -14.61
N LYS A 143 8.48 19.53 -14.69
CA LYS A 143 8.55 20.71 -13.85
C LYS A 143 7.68 21.80 -14.48
N LEU A 144 6.52 22.07 -13.92
CA LEU A 144 5.67 23.16 -14.42
C LEU A 144 6.07 24.47 -13.75
N GLN A 145 6.34 25.48 -14.58
CA GLN A 145 6.31 26.87 -14.14
C GLN A 145 4.89 27.40 -14.35
N VAL A 146 4.20 27.73 -13.27
CA VAL A 146 2.82 28.21 -13.32
C VAL A 146 2.82 29.69 -12.94
N ASN A 147 2.31 30.53 -13.84
CA ASN A 147 2.11 31.95 -13.59
C ASN A 147 0.62 32.19 -13.35
N ILE A 148 0.24 32.50 -12.11
CA ILE A 148 -1.12 32.89 -11.73
C ILE A 148 -1.24 34.41 -11.92
N ILE A 149 -1.79 34.81 -13.07
CA ILE A 149 -1.81 36.20 -13.51
C ILE A 149 -2.98 36.97 -12.90
N SER A 150 -4.22 36.61 -13.25
CA SER A 150 -5.41 37.36 -12.87
C SER A 150 -6.69 36.52 -12.92
N ALA A 151 -7.75 37.02 -12.29
CA ALA A 151 -9.13 36.61 -12.53
C ALA A 151 -9.95 37.86 -12.86
N ARG A 152 -11.13 37.68 -13.46
CA ARG A 152 -12.02 38.78 -13.85
C ARG A 152 -13.47 38.44 -13.57
N ASN A 153 -14.25 39.46 -13.26
CA ASN A 153 -15.70 39.36 -13.05
C ASN A 153 -16.10 38.31 -11.99
N LEU A 154 -15.35 38.20 -10.90
CA LEU A 154 -15.70 37.35 -9.76
C LEU A 154 -17.00 37.86 -9.12
N ARG A 155 -17.81 36.93 -8.58
CA ARG A 155 -19.00 37.28 -7.80
C ARG A 155 -18.56 38.08 -6.58
N ASN A 156 -19.23 39.20 -6.30
CA ASN A 156 -19.06 39.88 -5.01
C ASN A 156 -19.73 39.03 -3.91
N ALA A 157 -18.95 38.41 -3.03
CA ALA A 157 -19.47 37.62 -1.91
C ALA A 157 -19.61 38.41 -0.59
N ASP A 158 -19.03 39.62 -0.51
CA ASP A 158 -19.23 40.53 0.62
C ASP A 158 -20.57 41.26 0.50
N HIS A 159 -21.62 40.63 1.03
CA HIS A 159 -22.97 41.20 1.02
C HIS A 159 -23.51 41.61 2.40
N PHE A 160 -22.67 41.74 3.43
CA PHE A 160 -23.15 42.15 4.74
C PHE A 160 -22.27 43.20 5.41
N MET A 161 -22.78 44.44 5.42
CA MET A 161 -22.34 45.60 6.22
C MET A 161 -21.04 46.30 5.77
N GLY A 162 -21.14 47.14 4.73
CA GLY A 162 -20.11 48.12 4.36
C GLY A 162 -19.58 47.86 2.96
N GLY A 163 -19.75 48.83 2.05
CA GLY A 163 -19.41 48.68 0.64
C GLY A 163 -17.97 48.20 0.42
N GLY A 164 -17.84 46.93 0.05
CA GLY A 164 -16.61 46.26 -0.32
C GLY A 164 -16.87 45.28 -1.46
N SER A 165 -15.81 44.90 -2.15
CA SER A 165 -15.80 43.83 -3.14
C SER A 165 -15.12 42.62 -2.51
N SER A 166 -15.28 41.43 -3.08
CA SER A 166 -14.49 40.26 -2.66
C SER A 166 -12.98 40.54 -2.56
N ASP A 167 -12.36 39.86 -1.60
CA ASP A 167 -10.94 39.75 -1.28
C ASP A 167 -10.36 38.42 -1.84
N PRO A 168 -10.23 38.26 -3.18
CA PRO A 168 -9.91 36.98 -3.76
C PRO A 168 -8.45 36.56 -3.59
N TYR A 169 -8.26 35.26 -3.39
CA TYR A 169 -6.98 34.57 -3.51
C TYR A 169 -7.16 33.23 -4.23
N CYS A 170 -6.10 32.73 -4.86
CA CYS A 170 -6.11 31.50 -5.65
C CYS A 170 -5.27 30.41 -4.98
N LYS A 171 -5.86 29.22 -4.83
CA LYS A 171 -5.17 27.97 -4.46
C LYS A 171 -4.86 27.18 -5.72
N CYS A 172 -3.60 26.80 -5.91
CA CYS A 172 -3.13 25.96 -7.00
C CYS A 172 -2.56 24.65 -6.44
N TYR A 173 -3.03 23.50 -6.94
CA TYR A 173 -2.59 22.19 -6.46
C TYR A 173 -2.78 21.08 -7.51
N VAL A 174 -2.05 19.96 -7.38
CA VAL A 174 -2.25 18.78 -8.22
C VAL A 174 -3.36 17.91 -7.64
N LYS A 175 -4.37 17.57 -8.45
CA LYS A 175 -5.54 16.81 -8.00
C LYS A 175 -5.15 15.42 -7.50
N GLY A 176 -5.64 15.04 -6.32
CA GLY A 176 -5.49 13.68 -5.78
C GLY A 176 -4.15 13.35 -5.15
N THR A 177 -3.13 14.19 -5.30
CA THR A 177 -1.81 13.95 -4.68
C THR A 177 -1.72 14.48 -3.25
N GLY A 178 -2.55 15.48 -2.89
CA GLY A 178 -2.49 16.17 -1.59
C GLY A 178 -1.14 16.84 -1.31
N LYS A 179 -0.23 16.82 -2.29
CA LYS A 179 1.15 17.29 -2.20
C LYS A 179 1.30 18.51 -3.10
N THR A 180 1.91 19.55 -2.55
CA THR A 180 2.10 20.88 -3.16
C THR A 180 0.79 21.65 -3.34
N GLN A 181 0.50 22.52 -2.37
CA GLN A 181 -0.54 23.53 -2.45
C GLN A 181 0.14 24.89 -2.39
N TYR A 182 -0.04 25.70 -3.44
CA TYR A 182 0.36 27.11 -3.44
C TYR A 182 -0.87 27.97 -3.25
N THR A 183 -0.75 29.01 -2.46
CA THR A 183 -1.81 29.99 -2.22
C THR A 183 -1.25 31.37 -2.55
N THR A 184 -1.89 32.10 -3.46
CA THR A 184 -1.50 33.47 -3.77
C THR A 184 -1.76 34.39 -2.58
N ARG A 185 -1.20 35.60 -2.61
CA ARG A 185 -1.67 36.67 -1.73
C ARG A 185 -3.16 36.95 -1.98
N THR A 186 -3.82 37.42 -0.94
CA THR A 186 -5.14 38.03 -1.03
C THR A 186 -5.03 39.43 -1.61
N ILE A 187 -5.88 39.77 -2.57
CA ILE A 187 -6.02 41.14 -3.07
C ILE A 187 -7.38 41.63 -2.62
N ASN A 188 -7.38 42.67 -1.80
CA ASN A 188 -8.62 43.13 -1.18
C ASN A 188 -9.47 43.95 -2.16
N ASP A 189 -10.80 43.90 -1.98
CA ASP A 189 -11.79 44.74 -2.64
C ASP A 189 -11.69 44.73 -4.18
N LYS A 190 -11.49 43.56 -4.79
CA LYS A 190 -11.30 43.46 -6.25
C LYS A 190 -11.91 42.22 -6.88
N THR A 191 -13.03 42.39 -7.60
CA THR A 191 -13.64 41.31 -8.43
C THR A 191 -12.82 40.92 -9.66
N SER A 192 -11.78 41.69 -10.00
CA SER A 192 -10.85 41.39 -11.08
C SER A 192 -9.39 41.51 -10.59
N PRO A 193 -8.93 40.57 -9.74
CA PRO A 193 -7.61 40.63 -9.11
C PRO A 193 -6.48 40.32 -10.11
N GLU A 194 -5.32 40.91 -9.87
CA GLU A 194 -4.07 40.63 -10.61
C GLU A 194 -2.98 40.23 -9.61
N TRP A 195 -2.76 38.91 -9.46
CA TRP A 195 -1.77 38.38 -8.52
C TRP A 195 -0.35 38.49 -9.07
N ASN A 196 -0.16 38.11 -10.34
CA ASN A 196 1.13 38.05 -11.02
C ASN A 196 2.17 37.22 -10.23
N GLU A 197 1.75 36.07 -9.72
CA GLU A 197 2.59 35.19 -8.90
C GLU A 197 3.04 33.97 -9.68
N GLN A 198 4.29 33.58 -9.46
CA GLN A 198 4.89 32.41 -10.10
C GLN A 198 5.17 31.33 -9.05
N LEU A 199 4.83 30.10 -9.39
CA LEU A 199 5.20 28.92 -8.61
C LEU A 199 5.80 27.85 -9.52
N VAL A 200 6.48 26.90 -8.89
CA VAL A 200 7.02 25.72 -9.54
C VAL A 200 6.33 24.49 -8.96
N VAL A 201 5.75 23.67 -9.84
CA VAL A 201 5.27 22.32 -9.49
C VAL A 201 6.31 21.33 -9.99
N PRO A 202 7.15 20.75 -9.09
CA PRO A 202 8.28 19.92 -9.50
C PRO A 202 7.86 18.54 -10.01
N ASP A 203 6.71 18.03 -9.55
CA ASP A 203 6.27 16.65 -9.75
C ASP A 203 4.90 16.62 -10.46
N PHE A 204 4.85 16.93 -11.75
CA PHE A 204 3.61 16.88 -12.56
C PHE A 204 3.68 15.82 -13.65
N TYR A 205 2.65 14.99 -13.76
CA TYR A 205 2.60 13.84 -14.69
C TYR A 205 1.56 14.02 -15.80
N LYS A 206 1.63 13.20 -16.87
CA LYS A 206 0.68 13.29 -18.00
C LYS A 206 -0.78 13.02 -17.63
N ASP A 207 -1.00 12.24 -16.60
CA ASP A 207 -2.34 11.92 -16.10
C ASP A 207 -2.81 12.90 -15.01
N ASP A 208 -1.94 13.84 -14.61
CA ASP A 208 -2.25 14.83 -13.59
C ASP A 208 -3.14 15.95 -14.13
N LYS A 209 -3.84 16.58 -13.18
CA LYS A 209 -4.70 17.72 -13.39
C LYS A 209 -4.31 18.82 -12.42
N LEU A 210 -3.99 19.99 -12.95
CA LEU A 210 -3.70 21.17 -12.17
C LEU A 210 -5.01 21.87 -11.82
N MET A 211 -5.29 21.99 -10.53
CA MET A 211 -6.49 22.62 -10.01
C MET A 211 -6.20 24.04 -9.58
N PHE A 212 -7.08 24.95 -9.95
CA PHE A 212 -7.11 26.33 -9.45
C PHE A 212 -8.46 26.55 -8.78
N GLU A 213 -8.44 27.01 -7.54
CA GLU A 213 -9.64 27.35 -6.79
C GLU A 213 -9.51 28.76 -6.24
N ILE A 214 -10.49 29.60 -6.50
CA ILE A 214 -10.51 31.00 -6.04
C ILE A 214 -11.48 31.09 -4.87
N TYR A 215 -11.03 31.74 -3.81
CA TYR A 215 -11.78 31.95 -2.58
C TYR A 215 -11.78 33.43 -2.24
N ASP A 216 -12.84 33.89 -1.59
CA ASP A 216 -12.96 35.18 -0.94
C ASP A 216 -12.45 35.05 0.50
N LYS A 217 -11.49 35.87 0.90
CA LYS A 217 -10.92 35.77 2.25
C LYS A 217 -11.79 36.55 3.23
N ASP A 218 -12.32 35.83 4.21
CA ASP A 218 -13.20 36.44 5.19
C ASP A 218 -12.59 36.46 6.60
N VAL A 219 -12.73 37.59 7.30
CA VAL A 219 -12.30 37.67 8.69
C VAL A 219 -13.36 37.06 9.60
N GLY A 220 -13.02 35.95 10.25
CA GLY A 220 -13.86 35.35 11.30
C GLY A 220 -14.97 34.42 10.82
N LYS A 221 -15.10 34.18 9.50
CA LYS A 221 -15.89 33.10 8.91
C LYS A 221 -15.04 32.25 7.97
N LYS A 222 -15.62 31.15 7.49
CA LYS A 222 -14.97 30.31 6.48
C LYS A 222 -15.03 31.05 5.14
N ASP A 223 -13.88 31.18 4.49
CA ASP A 223 -13.72 31.76 3.15
C ASP A 223 -14.75 31.24 2.14
N ASP A 224 -15.38 32.16 1.41
CA ASP A 224 -16.39 31.86 0.40
C ASP A 224 -15.76 31.37 -0.91
N PHE A 225 -16.23 30.25 -1.45
CA PHE A 225 -15.73 29.72 -2.73
C PHE A 225 -16.28 30.54 -3.91
N LEU A 226 -15.39 31.09 -4.74
CA LEU A 226 -15.74 31.95 -5.88
C LEU A 226 -15.69 31.21 -7.22
N GLY A 227 -14.89 30.15 -7.35
CA GLY A 227 -14.85 29.35 -8.58
C GLY A 227 -13.65 28.42 -8.67
N LYS A 228 -13.66 27.53 -9.66
CA LYS A 228 -12.54 26.63 -9.95
C LYS A 228 -12.28 26.45 -11.44
N ALA A 229 -11.04 26.17 -11.78
CA ALA A 229 -10.61 25.70 -13.09
C ALA A 229 -9.76 24.43 -12.94
N GLU A 230 -9.83 23.57 -13.95
CA GLU A 230 -9.03 22.35 -14.04
C GLU A 230 -8.28 22.39 -15.38
N ILE A 231 -6.95 22.31 -15.33
CA ILE A 231 -6.10 22.23 -16.52
C ILE A 231 -5.49 20.82 -16.57
N PRO A 232 -5.91 19.96 -17.53
CA PRO A 232 -5.25 18.68 -17.75
C PRO A 232 -3.88 18.89 -18.41
N PHE A 233 -2.99 17.91 -18.28
CA PHE A 233 -1.67 17.93 -18.93
C PHE A 233 -1.73 18.30 -20.42
N SER A 234 -2.73 17.81 -21.16
CA SER A 234 -2.89 18.08 -22.60
C SER A 234 -3.06 19.56 -22.96
N GLN A 235 -3.37 20.43 -22.00
CA GLN A 235 -3.49 21.88 -22.18
C GLN A 235 -2.24 22.65 -21.69
N VAL A 236 -1.24 21.95 -21.15
CA VAL A 236 0.03 22.55 -20.76
C VAL A 236 0.90 22.71 -22.01
N ALA A 237 1.34 23.94 -22.26
CA ALA A 237 2.25 24.22 -23.37
C ALA A 237 3.67 23.72 -23.03
N ALA A 238 4.31 23.04 -23.98
CA ALA A 238 5.75 22.79 -23.92
C ALA A 238 6.50 24.09 -24.24
N HIS A 239 7.51 24.40 -23.44
CA HIS A 239 8.43 25.52 -23.68
C HIS A 239 9.73 25.01 -24.31
#